data_AF-A0A0G0M2H7-F1
#
_entry.id   AF-A0A0G0M2H7-F1
#
_cell.length_a   1.000
_cell.length_b   1.000
_cell.length_c   1.000
_cell.angle_alpha   90.00
_cell.angle_beta   90.00
_cell.angle_gamma   90.00
#
_symmetry.space_group_name_H-M   'P 1'
#
loop_
_entity.id
_entity.type
_entity.pdbx_description
1 polymer ?
#
loop_
_entity_poly.entity_id
_entity_poly.type
_entity_poly.pdbx_seq_one_letter_code
_entity_poly.pdbx_strand_id
1 'polypeptide(L)'
;MNIKIITKNNLILIGILLIGLFLRTYQLRERFLYSHDQDLAGWFIKDVVIDKHLRLIGQETSTQGIFIGPFFYYLQIPFYLFSNMDPIGGTYLVTFLGLLTIVSIYFVFSQIFDKKVGLIGAFIYAVSFYTVNNDREVVPTMPVILWSVWFLYGLNLLLKNEQKKAFLVFGILVGLIWHINFALILPIILIPVTLYLSGKKLEYKNLISGLIALLITSLPLLLFEVRHGFQQTKAIFYSLTTPQSDTIFSGYEKFQRVCFLMSKNIHGLFMGTFPWFSFENVSIIFLAILIFLIVKKIIDRRLLFLAVIWILIYIFFFSSYSKIVSEYYLNGATIIWILTFSIFIWQLLKRNEIRHFGVMILSLFFIFNLNKFFSYNLNESGYIQRKDIVSEIKRNSKDRGYSCVSVSYITDPGYNLGYRYFFWLENMQVINPDSGAPVYTIVFPLKPIFVTDVNKGAIGLIYPSHKSYTKEGVEESCSGENSNLTDPLFGFTK
;
A
#
# COMPACT_ATOMS: atom_id res chain seq x y z
N MET A 1 -14.81 36.50 -17.59
CA MET A 1 -14.58 35.21 -16.89
C MET A 1 -14.82 34.08 -17.89
N ASN A 2 -13.77 33.62 -18.58
CA ASN A 2 -13.91 32.60 -19.62
C ASN A 2 -14.16 31.24 -18.96
N ILE A 3 -15.42 30.81 -18.93
CA ILE A 3 -15.80 29.44 -18.59
C ILE A 3 -15.12 28.53 -19.61
N LYS A 4 -14.01 27.88 -19.21
CA LYS A 4 -13.30 26.91 -20.05
C LYS A 4 -14.28 25.81 -20.43
N ILE A 5 -14.64 25.76 -21.71
CA ILE A 5 -15.50 24.73 -22.30
C ILE A 5 -14.91 23.36 -21.96
N ILE A 6 -15.70 22.51 -21.30
CA ILE A 6 -15.32 21.13 -20.96
C ILE A 6 -15.13 20.36 -22.27
N THR A 7 -13.92 19.86 -22.52
CA THR A 7 -13.65 19.07 -23.74
C THR A 7 -14.16 17.63 -23.59
N LYS A 8 -14.43 16.94 -24.71
CA LYS A 8 -14.84 15.53 -24.73
C LYS A 8 -13.90 14.61 -23.90
N ASN A 9 -12.59 14.85 -23.95
CA ASN A 9 -11.63 14.06 -23.17
C ASN A 9 -11.78 14.31 -21.66
N ASN A 10 -12.12 15.53 -21.25
CA ASN A 10 -12.38 15.84 -19.84
C ASN A 10 -13.64 15.12 -19.33
N LEU A 11 -14.70 15.06 -20.14
CA LEU A 11 -15.91 14.29 -19.80
C LEU A 11 -15.60 12.79 -19.62
N ILE A 12 -14.79 12.21 -20.52
CA ILE A 12 -14.37 10.81 -20.40
C ILE A 12 -13.56 10.60 -19.11
N LEU A 13 -12.62 11.49 -18.80
CA LEU A 13 -11.84 11.41 -17.56
C LEU A 13 -12.73 11.52 -16.32
N ILE A 14 -13.72 12.42 -16.31
CA ILE A 14 -14.69 12.52 -15.21
C ILE A 14 -15.44 11.20 -15.05
N GLY A 15 -15.90 10.58 -16.14
CA GLY A 15 -16.52 9.25 -16.09
C GLY A 15 -15.60 8.18 -15.50
N ILE A 16 -14.32 8.16 -15.89
CA ILE A 16 -13.31 7.26 -15.33
C ILE A 16 -13.13 7.50 -13.83
N LEU A 17 -13.07 8.77 -13.39
CA LEU A 17 -12.93 9.12 -11.97
C LEU A 17 -14.15 8.71 -11.15
N LEU A 18 -15.36 8.87 -11.69
CA LEU A 18 -16.59 8.43 -11.01
C LEU A 18 -16.63 6.91 -10.84
N ILE A 19 -16.24 6.15 -11.88
CA ILE A 19 -16.11 4.70 -11.78
C ILE A 19 -15.03 4.33 -10.75
N GLY A 20 -13.86 4.99 -10.82
CA GLY A 20 -12.75 4.76 -9.90
C GLY A 20 -13.11 5.05 -8.45
N LEU A 21 -13.85 6.12 -8.19
CA LEU A 21 -14.37 6.49 -6.87
C LEU A 21 -15.39 5.45 -6.38
N PHE A 22 -16.34 5.08 -7.23
CA PHE A 22 -17.35 4.07 -6.89
C PHE A 22 -16.69 2.75 -6.48
N LEU A 23 -15.76 2.21 -7.29
CA LEU A 23 -15.12 0.93 -7.00
C LEU A 23 -14.26 0.95 -5.72
N ARG A 24 -13.68 2.09 -5.37
CA ARG A 24 -12.89 2.23 -4.13
C ARG A 24 -13.76 2.40 -2.88
N THR A 25 -14.94 3.03 -3.04
CA THR A 25 -15.84 3.34 -1.92
C THR A 25 -17.02 2.38 -1.75
N TYR A 26 -17.28 1.51 -2.72
CA TYR A 26 -18.31 0.47 -2.60
C TYR A 26 -18.02 -0.44 -1.41
N GLN A 27 -19.02 -0.60 -0.52
CA GLN A 27 -18.90 -1.36 0.73
C GLN A 27 -17.64 -0.96 1.53
N LEU A 28 -17.47 0.36 1.74
CA LEU A 28 -16.25 0.93 2.32
C LEU A 28 -15.90 0.27 3.66
N ARG A 29 -16.87 0.08 4.56
CA ARG A 29 -16.66 -0.48 5.90
C ARG A 29 -16.47 -1.99 5.85
N GLU A 30 -17.30 -2.70 5.10
CA GLU A 30 -17.32 -4.16 5.04
C GLU A 30 -16.07 -4.72 4.38
N ARG A 31 -15.51 -3.99 3.42
CA ARG A 31 -14.27 -4.37 2.75
C ARG A 31 -13.05 -3.63 3.29
N PHE A 32 -13.17 -2.90 4.40
CA PHE A 32 -12.00 -2.31 5.05
C PHE A 32 -11.26 -3.40 5.81
N LEU A 33 -10.14 -3.85 5.24
CA LEU A 33 -9.22 -4.74 5.94
C LEU A 33 -8.55 -3.93 7.06
N TYR A 34 -8.81 -4.33 8.29
CA TYR A 34 -8.19 -3.76 9.48
C TYR A 34 -7.45 -4.85 10.20
N SER A 35 -6.15 -4.66 10.39
CA SER A 35 -5.26 -5.58 11.08
C SER A 35 -4.22 -4.79 11.85
N HIS A 36 -3.01 -5.32 11.97
CA HIS A 36 -1.93 -4.71 12.73
C HIS A 36 -1.54 -3.32 12.22
N ASP A 37 -1.30 -3.15 10.91
CA ASP A 37 -0.84 -1.88 10.33
C ASP A 37 -1.82 -0.71 10.58
N GLN A 38 -3.13 -0.97 10.52
CA GLN A 38 -4.15 0.05 10.78
C GLN A 38 -4.29 0.37 12.26
N ASP A 39 -4.10 -0.62 13.14
CA ASP A 39 -4.04 -0.45 14.60
C ASP A 39 -2.86 0.45 14.97
N LEU A 40 -1.71 0.17 14.39
CA LEU A 40 -0.49 0.95 14.52
C LEU A 40 -0.66 2.38 14.00
N ALA A 41 -1.33 2.58 12.86
CA ALA A 41 -1.66 3.91 12.37
C ALA A 41 -2.55 4.69 13.36
N GLY A 42 -3.52 4.04 13.99
CA GLY A 42 -4.33 4.63 15.05
C GLY A 42 -3.47 5.12 16.23
N TRP A 43 -2.57 4.28 16.72
CA TRP A 43 -1.65 4.63 17.81
C TRP A 43 -0.73 5.79 17.46
N PHE A 44 -0.16 5.81 16.25
CA PHE A 44 0.62 6.97 15.78
C PHE A 44 -0.19 8.26 15.89
N ILE A 45 -1.44 8.23 15.41
CA ILE A 45 -2.29 9.41 15.36
C ILE A 45 -2.72 9.84 16.76
N LYS A 46 -3.01 8.90 17.66
CA LYS A 46 -3.26 9.20 19.09
C LYS A 46 -2.06 9.93 19.69
N ASP A 47 -0.85 9.43 19.51
CA ASP A 47 0.34 10.03 20.11
C ASP A 47 0.54 11.47 19.63
N VAL A 48 0.36 11.72 18.33
CA VAL A 48 0.49 13.06 17.77
C VAL A 48 -0.64 13.99 18.21
N VAL A 49 -1.89 13.54 18.12
CA VAL A 49 -3.08 14.39 18.30
C VAL A 49 -3.44 14.57 19.77
N ILE A 50 -3.42 13.48 20.54
CA ILE A 50 -3.86 13.43 21.93
C ILE A 50 -2.67 13.67 22.85
N ASP A 51 -1.60 12.88 22.71
CA ASP A 51 -0.46 12.94 23.62
C ASP A 51 0.51 14.09 23.28
N LYS A 52 0.27 14.80 22.18
CA LYS A 52 1.10 15.91 21.66
C LYS A 52 2.56 15.51 21.44
N HIS A 53 2.79 14.22 21.16
CA HIS A 53 4.09 13.65 20.91
C HIS A 53 4.33 13.47 19.41
N LEU A 54 5.13 14.36 18.82
CA LEU A 54 5.51 14.27 17.41
C LEU A 54 6.46 13.10 17.17
N ARG A 55 6.07 12.22 16.25
CA ARG A 55 6.86 11.05 15.85
C ARG A 55 7.72 11.35 14.62
N LEU A 56 8.98 10.93 14.65
CA LEU A 56 9.93 11.01 13.53
C LEU A 56 9.94 9.76 12.66
N ILE A 57 9.38 8.66 13.15
CA ILE A 57 9.27 7.35 12.49
C ILE A 57 7.87 6.78 12.67
N GLY A 58 7.44 5.96 11.72
CA GLY A 58 6.23 5.15 11.79
C GLY A 58 6.54 3.71 12.17
N GLN A 59 5.79 2.76 11.62
CA GLN A 59 5.95 1.34 11.93
C GLN A 59 7.32 0.77 11.53
N GLU A 60 7.83 -0.17 12.32
CA GLU A 60 8.97 -1.01 11.99
C GLU A 60 8.61 -1.97 10.85
N THR A 61 9.56 -2.23 9.95
CA THR A 61 9.38 -3.23 8.89
C THR A 61 9.67 -4.64 9.41
N SER A 62 9.47 -5.65 8.57
CA SER A 62 9.89 -7.03 8.88
C SER A 62 11.40 -7.20 9.07
N THR A 63 12.20 -6.17 8.83
CA THR A 63 13.63 -6.14 9.17
C THR A 63 13.82 -5.24 10.37
N GLN A 64 14.31 -5.82 11.46
CA GLN A 64 14.53 -5.13 12.72
C GLN A 64 15.45 -3.91 12.55
N GLY A 65 15.10 -2.80 13.19
CA GLY A 65 15.80 -1.52 13.13
C GLY A 65 15.54 -0.69 11.87
N ILE A 66 14.71 -1.17 10.94
CA ILE A 66 14.30 -0.42 9.75
C ILE A 66 12.85 0.04 9.92
N PHE A 67 12.64 1.35 9.99
CA PHE A 67 11.32 1.97 10.18
C PHE A 67 10.82 2.65 8.91
N ILE A 68 9.52 2.61 8.68
CA ILE A 68 8.87 3.44 7.66
C ILE A 68 8.77 4.87 8.18
N GLY A 69 8.95 5.85 7.31
CA GLY A 69 8.84 7.24 7.70
C GLY A 69 7.42 7.70 8.02
N PRO A 70 7.26 8.82 8.74
CA PRO A 70 6.01 9.18 9.39
C PRO A 70 4.98 9.87 8.46
N PHE A 71 5.38 10.26 7.24
CA PHE A 71 4.57 11.11 6.36
C PHE A 71 3.19 10.52 6.04
N PHE A 72 3.11 9.21 5.74
CA PHE A 72 1.83 8.55 5.47
C PHE A 72 0.86 8.66 6.66
N TYR A 73 1.36 8.56 7.88
CA TYR A 73 0.55 8.65 9.10
C TYR A 73 0.11 10.08 9.40
N TYR A 74 1.01 11.06 9.21
CA TYR A 74 0.64 12.48 9.30
C TYR A 74 -0.45 12.86 8.30
N LEU A 75 -0.41 12.32 7.07
CA LEU A 75 -1.46 12.53 6.06
C LEU A 75 -2.83 11.95 6.48
N GLN A 76 -2.87 10.96 7.37
CA GLN A 76 -4.12 10.37 7.85
C GLN A 76 -4.81 11.21 8.93
N ILE A 77 -4.07 12.04 9.68
CA ILE A 77 -4.58 12.85 10.79
C ILE A 77 -5.87 13.62 10.46
N PRO A 78 -5.96 14.43 9.39
CA PRO A 78 -7.18 15.19 9.11
C PRO A 78 -8.41 14.28 8.89
N PHE A 79 -8.20 13.09 8.35
CA PHE A 79 -9.28 12.14 8.11
C PHE A 79 -9.70 11.38 9.38
N TYR A 80 -8.76 11.07 10.27
CA TYR A 80 -9.07 10.56 11.60
C TYR A 80 -9.82 11.60 12.43
N LEU A 81 -9.42 12.87 12.39
CA LEU A 81 -10.14 13.94 13.07
C LEU A 81 -11.57 14.06 12.54
N PHE A 82 -11.76 13.99 11.22
CA PHE A 82 -13.07 13.99 10.59
C PHE A 82 -13.94 12.79 11.00
N SER A 83 -13.34 11.63 11.25
CA SER A 83 -14.03 10.41 11.71
C SER A 83 -14.06 10.25 13.24
N ASN A 84 -13.81 11.32 14.01
CA ASN A 84 -13.76 11.27 15.49
C ASN A 84 -12.76 10.23 16.02
N MET A 85 -11.55 10.23 15.47
CA MET A 85 -10.45 9.30 15.75
C MET A 85 -10.73 7.84 15.34
N ASP A 86 -11.83 7.56 14.65
CA ASP A 86 -12.11 6.20 14.17
C ASP A 86 -11.21 5.81 12.99
N PRO A 87 -10.61 4.61 12.97
CA PRO A 87 -9.73 4.17 11.88
C PRO A 87 -10.33 4.15 10.48
N ILE A 88 -11.66 4.17 10.36
CA ILE A 88 -12.32 4.32 9.05
C ILE A 88 -11.85 5.57 8.31
N GLY A 89 -11.38 6.60 9.04
CA GLY A 89 -10.78 7.81 8.48
C GLY A 89 -9.62 7.51 7.53
N GLY A 90 -8.79 6.49 7.83
CA GLY A 90 -7.68 6.09 6.97
C GLY A 90 -8.10 5.69 5.55
N THR A 91 -9.33 5.18 5.39
CA THR A 91 -9.88 4.78 4.08
C THR A 91 -10.12 5.98 3.15
N TYR A 92 -10.39 7.17 3.71
CA TYR A 92 -10.57 8.39 2.94
C TYR A 92 -9.26 8.88 2.31
N LEU A 93 -8.14 8.78 3.04
CA LEU A 93 -6.82 9.13 2.51
C LEU A 93 -6.46 8.25 1.30
N VAL A 94 -6.55 6.93 1.44
CA VAL A 94 -6.15 6.03 0.35
C VAL A 94 -7.10 6.12 -0.84
N THR A 95 -8.40 6.38 -0.61
CA THR A 95 -9.34 6.70 -1.70
C THR A 95 -8.90 7.96 -2.45
N PHE A 96 -8.54 9.03 -1.74
CA PHE A 96 -8.05 10.27 -2.33
C PHE A 96 -6.75 10.04 -3.13
N LEU A 97 -5.79 9.33 -2.56
CA LEU A 97 -4.52 9.00 -3.23
C LEU A 97 -4.75 8.12 -4.46
N GLY A 98 -5.70 7.18 -4.43
CA GLY A 98 -6.05 6.34 -5.57
C GLY A 98 -6.63 7.15 -6.73
N LEU A 99 -7.52 8.11 -6.44
CA LEU A 99 -8.03 9.06 -7.44
C LEU A 99 -6.91 9.96 -7.99
N LEU A 100 -6.01 10.42 -7.12
CA LEU A 100 -4.83 11.19 -7.53
C LEU A 100 -3.93 10.38 -8.46
N THR A 101 -3.79 9.07 -8.25
CA THR A 101 -3.06 8.17 -9.16
C THR A 101 -3.73 8.09 -10.53
N ILE A 102 -5.06 7.95 -10.59
CA ILE A 102 -5.81 7.96 -11.87
C ILE A 102 -5.53 9.25 -12.66
N VAL A 103 -5.63 10.41 -11.99
CA VAL A 103 -5.36 11.72 -12.61
C VAL A 103 -3.90 11.83 -13.05
N SER A 104 -2.97 11.33 -12.23
CA SER A 104 -1.54 11.37 -12.50
C SER A 104 -1.16 10.49 -13.69
N ILE A 105 -1.75 9.30 -13.83
CA ILE A 105 -1.60 8.44 -15.00
C ILE A 105 -2.14 9.13 -16.26
N TYR A 106 -3.35 9.68 -16.21
CA TYR A 106 -3.89 10.45 -17.34
C TYR A 106 -2.94 11.58 -17.74
N PHE A 107 -2.51 12.39 -16.78
CA PHE A 107 -1.64 13.53 -17.03
C PHE A 107 -0.30 13.10 -17.63
N VAL A 108 0.44 12.22 -16.96
CA VAL A 108 1.80 11.83 -17.37
C VAL A 108 1.77 11.14 -18.72
N PHE A 109 0.89 10.16 -18.92
CA PHE A 109 0.83 9.43 -20.21
C PHE A 109 0.41 10.37 -21.35
N SER A 110 -0.45 11.35 -21.09
CA SER A 110 -0.82 12.37 -22.09
C SER A 110 0.33 13.29 -22.46
N GLN A 111 1.24 13.59 -21.53
CA GLN A 111 2.41 14.46 -21.76
C GLN A 111 3.56 13.74 -22.47
N ILE A 112 3.68 12.43 -22.28
CA ILE A 112 4.72 11.60 -22.91
C ILE A 112 4.27 11.16 -24.31
N PHE A 113 3.01 10.78 -24.46
CA PHE A 113 2.45 10.23 -25.69
C PHE A 113 1.30 11.11 -26.20
N ASP A 114 0.06 10.70 -25.94
CA ASP A 114 -1.13 11.42 -26.38
C ASP A 114 -2.28 11.26 -25.37
N LYS A 115 -3.28 12.12 -25.49
CA LYS A 115 -4.45 12.15 -24.59
C LYS A 115 -5.22 10.83 -24.57
N LYS A 116 -5.19 10.04 -25.65
CA LYS A 116 -5.90 8.76 -25.72
C LYS A 116 -5.15 7.67 -24.96
N VAL A 117 -3.82 7.61 -25.07
CA VAL A 117 -2.99 6.76 -24.19
C VAL A 117 -3.21 7.11 -22.73
N GLY A 118 -3.29 8.40 -22.40
CA GLY A 118 -3.62 8.84 -21.03
C GLY A 118 -4.99 8.39 -20.54
N LEU A 119 -6.05 8.54 -21.35
CA LEU A 119 -7.39 8.08 -20.99
C LEU A 119 -7.45 6.55 -20.83
N ILE A 120 -6.77 5.79 -21.70
CA ILE A 120 -6.73 4.34 -21.62
C ILE A 120 -6.00 3.90 -20.34
N GLY A 121 -4.84 4.50 -20.02
CA GLY A 121 -4.09 4.20 -18.80
C GLY A 121 -4.87 4.52 -17.53
N ALA A 122 -5.54 5.68 -17.50
CA ALA A 122 -6.41 6.06 -16.39
C ALA A 122 -7.58 5.09 -16.24
N PHE A 123 -8.21 4.66 -17.34
CA PHE A 123 -9.27 3.65 -17.32
C PHE A 123 -8.78 2.30 -16.78
N ILE A 124 -7.62 1.81 -17.26
CA ILE A 124 -7.02 0.55 -16.79
C ILE A 124 -6.81 0.59 -15.27
N TYR A 125 -6.19 1.65 -14.76
CA TYR A 125 -5.94 1.77 -13.32
C TYR A 125 -7.22 1.99 -12.49
N ALA A 126 -8.22 2.67 -13.06
CA ALA A 126 -9.47 2.94 -12.35
C ALA A 126 -10.28 1.66 -12.09
N VAL A 127 -10.29 0.72 -13.05
CA VAL A 127 -11.18 -0.44 -13.04
C VAL A 127 -10.51 -1.77 -12.74
N SER A 128 -9.18 -1.87 -12.82
CA SER A 128 -8.48 -3.11 -12.50
C SER A 128 -8.76 -3.54 -11.06
N PHE A 129 -9.19 -4.79 -10.87
CA PHE A 129 -9.48 -5.36 -9.55
C PHE A 129 -8.24 -5.28 -8.64
N TYR A 130 -7.05 -5.51 -9.21
CA TYR A 130 -5.79 -5.45 -8.47
C TYR A 130 -5.50 -4.04 -7.93
N THR A 131 -5.62 -3.01 -8.78
CA THR A 131 -5.34 -1.62 -8.35
C THR A 131 -6.44 -1.09 -7.44
N VAL A 132 -7.69 -1.48 -7.66
CA VAL A 132 -8.80 -1.12 -6.77
C VAL A 132 -8.56 -1.67 -5.36
N ASN A 133 -8.15 -2.94 -5.21
CA ASN A 133 -7.88 -3.48 -3.87
C ASN A 133 -6.62 -2.88 -3.25
N ASN A 134 -5.55 -2.68 -4.02
CA ASN A 134 -4.35 -2.04 -3.51
C ASN A 134 -4.63 -0.60 -3.02
N ASP A 135 -5.48 0.14 -3.73
CA ASP A 135 -5.90 1.49 -3.32
C ASP A 135 -6.85 1.51 -2.11
N ARG A 136 -7.32 0.35 -1.64
CA ARG A 136 -8.18 0.20 -0.44
C ARG A 136 -7.39 -0.24 0.80
N GLU A 137 -6.14 -0.66 0.63
CA GLU A 137 -5.27 -1.01 1.75
C GLU A 137 -4.73 0.28 2.40
N VAL A 138 -5.01 0.46 3.69
CA VAL A 138 -4.53 1.61 4.48
C VAL A 138 -3.14 1.31 5.01
N VAL A 139 -2.16 1.31 4.11
CA VAL A 139 -0.76 0.99 4.40
C VAL A 139 0.20 1.97 3.69
N PRO A 140 1.40 2.24 4.26
CA PRO A 140 2.35 3.17 3.65
C PRO A 140 2.82 2.81 2.24
N THR A 141 2.72 1.53 1.84
CA THR A 141 3.12 1.04 0.52
C THR A 141 2.07 1.28 -0.57
N MET A 142 0.84 1.69 -0.23
CA MET A 142 -0.24 1.94 -1.20
C MET A 142 0.14 3.00 -2.27
N PRO A 143 0.82 4.12 -1.97
CA PRO A 143 1.17 5.14 -2.96
C PRO A 143 2.32 4.77 -3.92
N VAL A 144 2.77 3.50 -3.97
CA VAL A 144 3.88 3.05 -4.83
C VAL A 144 3.61 3.35 -6.32
N ILE A 145 2.41 3.12 -6.83
CA ILE A 145 2.12 3.35 -8.26
C ILE A 145 2.04 4.86 -8.57
N LEU A 146 1.52 5.66 -7.63
CA LEU A 146 1.57 7.13 -7.72
C LEU A 146 3.02 7.63 -7.81
N TRP A 147 3.90 7.09 -6.95
CA TRP A 147 5.32 7.40 -6.99
C TRP A 147 5.92 7.03 -8.35
N SER A 148 5.66 5.81 -8.83
CA SER A 148 6.25 5.29 -10.08
C SER A 148 5.81 6.07 -11.32
N VAL A 149 4.56 6.55 -11.39
CA VAL A 149 4.12 7.36 -12.53
C VAL A 149 4.79 8.74 -12.57
N TRP A 150 5.01 9.36 -11.41
CA TRP A 150 5.76 10.61 -11.34
C TRP A 150 7.27 10.41 -11.57
N PHE A 151 7.82 9.26 -11.18
CA PHE A 151 9.20 8.91 -11.51
C PHE A 151 9.39 8.80 -13.03
N LEU A 152 8.48 8.10 -13.71
CA LEU A 152 8.44 8.01 -15.17
C LEU A 152 8.36 9.41 -15.83
N TYR A 153 7.55 10.32 -15.26
CA TYR A 153 7.48 11.70 -15.73
C TYR A 153 8.81 12.45 -15.59
N GLY A 154 9.50 12.28 -14.46
CA GLY A 154 10.84 12.83 -14.22
C GLY A 154 11.86 12.35 -15.27
N LEU A 155 11.85 11.06 -15.60
CA LEU A 155 12.73 10.51 -16.65
C LEU A 155 12.44 11.17 -18.00
N ASN A 156 11.15 11.31 -18.37
CA ASN A 156 10.77 11.98 -19.61
C ASN A 156 11.17 13.47 -19.62
N LEU A 157 11.07 14.19 -18.49
CA LEU A 157 11.53 15.57 -18.39
C LEU A 157 13.04 15.68 -18.63
N LEU A 158 13.86 14.76 -18.09
CA LEU A 158 15.29 14.71 -18.39
C LEU A 158 15.58 14.46 -19.87
N LEU A 159 14.87 13.53 -20.51
CA LEU A 159 15.01 13.27 -21.95
C LEU A 159 14.67 14.52 -22.80
N LYS A 160 13.75 15.36 -22.31
CA LYS A 160 13.37 16.65 -22.92
C LYS A 160 14.28 17.82 -22.50
N ASN A 161 15.34 17.57 -21.73
CA ASN A 161 16.25 18.57 -21.17
C ASN A 161 15.58 19.59 -20.22
N GLU A 162 14.47 19.24 -19.57
CA GLU A 162 13.83 20.06 -18.53
C GLU A 162 14.44 19.77 -17.15
N GLN A 163 15.77 19.83 -17.04
CA GLN A 163 16.55 19.34 -15.89
C GLN A 163 16.08 19.91 -14.54
N LYS A 164 15.79 21.22 -14.46
CA LYS A 164 15.30 21.85 -13.21
C LYS A 164 14.00 21.20 -12.70
N LYS A 165 13.02 21.00 -13.59
CA LYS A 165 11.75 20.37 -13.20
C LYS A 165 11.96 18.89 -12.87
N ALA A 166 12.79 18.20 -13.66
CA ALA A 166 13.09 16.80 -13.43
C ALA A 166 13.75 16.57 -12.07
N PHE A 167 14.78 17.34 -11.73
CA PHE A 167 15.46 17.23 -10.45
C PHE A 167 14.60 17.63 -9.26
N LEU A 168 13.70 18.62 -9.42
CA LEU A 168 12.69 18.90 -8.39
C LEU A 168 11.79 17.68 -8.15
N VAL A 169 11.27 17.06 -9.21
CA VAL A 169 10.45 15.84 -9.10
C VAL A 169 11.24 14.71 -8.45
N PHE A 170 12.48 14.45 -8.88
CA PHE A 170 13.30 13.41 -8.28
C PHE A 170 13.66 13.69 -6.82
N GLY A 171 13.95 14.94 -6.46
CA GLY A 171 14.25 15.31 -5.07
C GLY A 171 13.12 14.94 -4.13
N ILE A 172 11.87 15.29 -4.50
CA ILE A 172 10.67 14.90 -3.76
C ILE A 172 10.54 13.37 -3.71
N LEU A 173 10.60 12.71 -4.87
CA LEU A 173 10.37 11.26 -4.95
C LEU A 173 11.42 10.47 -4.19
N VAL A 174 12.70 10.81 -4.29
CA VAL A 174 13.78 10.13 -3.58
C VAL A 174 13.60 10.27 -2.06
N GLY A 175 13.24 11.46 -1.58
CA GLY A 175 12.98 11.65 -0.16
C GLY A 175 11.70 10.96 0.32
N LEU A 176 10.75 10.64 -0.55
CA LEU A 176 9.56 9.85 -0.22
C LEU A 176 9.79 8.33 -0.15
N ILE A 177 10.94 7.81 -0.61
CA ILE A 177 11.18 6.35 -0.68
C ILE A 177 11.06 5.69 0.70
N TRP A 178 11.71 6.24 1.72
CA TRP A 178 11.67 5.69 3.08
C TRP A 178 10.30 5.86 3.76
N HIS A 179 9.47 6.80 3.28
CA HIS A 179 8.09 6.99 3.76
C HIS A 179 7.09 6.00 3.14
N ILE A 180 7.42 5.42 1.98
CA ILE A 180 6.49 4.61 1.19
C ILE A 180 6.97 3.16 1.13
N ASN A 181 8.10 2.93 0.47
CA ASN A 181 8.66 1.60 0.24
C ASN A 181 10.12 1.70 -0.21
N PHE A 182 11.04 1.05 0.51
CA PHE A 182 12.46 1.03 0.20
C PHE A 182 12.82 0.44 -1.18
N ALA A 183 11.99 -0.45 -1.74
CA ALA A 183 12.23 -1.00 -3.09
C ALA A 183 12.22 0.07 -4.20
N LEU A 184 11.64 1.24 -3.94
CA LEU A 184 11.66 2.38 -4.85
C LEU A 184 13.04 3.03 -5.01
N ILE A 185 14.04 2.61 -4.22
CA ILE A 185 15.45 2.99 -4.43
C ILE A 185 16.01 2.40 -5.74
N LEU A 186 15.52 1.22 -6.14
CA LEU A 186 16.02 0.48 -7.30
C LEU A 186 15.99 1.29 -8.61
N PRO A 187 14.86 1.91 -9.00
CA PRO A 187 14.82 2.68 -10.24
C PRO A 187 15.63 3.98 -10.22
N ILE A 188 16.18 4.45 -9.08
CA ILE A 188 16.99 5.69 -9.05
C ILE A 188 18.18 5.63 -10.00
N ILE A 189 18.78 4.46 -10.21
CA ILE A 189 19.89 4.28 -11.17
C ILE A 189 19.51 4.70 -12.59
N LEU A 190 18.21 4.76 -12.91
CA LEU A 190 17.72 5.25 -14.19
C LEU A 190 17.94 6.76 -14.38
N ILE A 191 18.14 7.55 -13.31
CA ILE A 191 18.40 8.99 -13.41
C ILE A 191 19.72 9.27 -14.17
N PRO A 192 20.90 8.76 -13.73
CA PRO A 192 22.14 8.98 -14.46
C PRO A 192 22.13 8.31 -15.85
N VAL A 193 21.49 7.14 -15.98
CA VAL A 193 21.30 6.49 -17.30
C VAL A 193 20.51 7.38 -18.25
N THR A 194 19.41 8.00 -17.77
CA THR A 194 18.59 8.91 -18.57
C THR A 194 19.34 10.16 -18.96
N LEU A 195 20.14 10.72 -18.04
CA LEU A 195 20.98 11.87 -18.34
C LEU A 195 21.99 11.56 -19.45
N TYR A 196 22.65 10.40 -19.38
CA TYR A 196 23.53 9.92 -20.44
C TYR A 196 22.79 9.77 -21.78
N LEU A 197 21.63 9.11 -21.78
CA LEU A 197 20.81 8.91 -22.99
C LEU A 197 20.21 10.21 -23.56
N SER A 198 20.08 11.26 -22.74
CA SER A 198 19.64 12.57 -23.21
C SER A 198 20.68 13.26 -24.10
N GLY A 199 21.95 12.88 -23.98
CA GLY A 199 23.09 13.52 -24.64
C GLY A 199 23.37 14.94 -24.13
N LYS A 200 22.79 15.33 -22.99
CA LYS A 200 22.93 16.68 -22.40
C LYS A 200 23.88 16.64 -21.22
N LYS A 201 24.65 17.71 -21.06
CA LYS A 201 25.51 17.89 -19.88
C LYS A 201 24.67 18.21 -18.65
N LEU A 202 25.12 17.74 -17.49
CA LEU A 202 24.52 18.05 -16.21
C LEU A 202 24.67 19.54 -15.91
N GLU A 203 23.56 20.23 -15.68
CA GLU A 203 23.56 21.60 -15.19
C GLU A 203 23.45 21.59 -13.66
N TYR A 204 24.58 21.71 -12.96
CA TYR A 204 24.63 21.63 -11.49
C TYR A 204 23.69 22.61 -10.77
N LYS A 205 23.42 23.78 -11.36
CA LYS A 205 22.45 24.76 -10.82
C LYS A 205 21.03 24.19 -10.71
N ASN A 206 20.66 23.26 -11.60
CA ASN A 206 19.34 22.64 -11.60
C ASN A 206 19.17 21.60 -10.50
N LEU A 207 20.27 20.99 -10.03
CA LEU A 207 20.26 20.04 -8.91
C LEU A 207 19.82 20.68 -7.59
N ILE A 208 20.10 21.97 -7.40
CA ILE A 208 19.79 22.69 -6.15
C ILE A 208 18.31 22.54 -5.79
N SER A 209 17.42 22.66 -6.78
CA SER A 209 15.97 22.48 -6.56
C SER A 209 15.60 21.09 -6.07
N GLY A 210 16.24 20.05 -6.59
CA GLY A 210 16.07 18.67 -6.15
C GLY A 210 16.67 18.42 -4.77
N LEU A 211 17.86 18.96 -4.49
CA LEU A 211 18.53 18.81 -3.20
C LEU A 211 17.72 19.48 -2.07
N ILE A 212 17.19 20.69 -2.30
CA ILE A 212 16.31 21.35 -1.32
C ILE A 212 15.07 20.51 -1.07
N ALA A 213 14.42 20.00 -2.11
CA ALA A 213 13.24 19.16 -1.95
C ALA A 213 13.54 17.85 -1.21
N LEU A 214 14.66 17.19 -1.54
CA LEU A 214 15.14 15.99 -0.86
C LEU A 214 15.39 16.27 0.64
N LEU A 215 16.10 17.35 0.96
CA LEU A 215 16.37 17.72 2.35
C LEU A 215 15.09 17.96 3.16
N ILE A 216 14.11 18.68 2.57
CA ILE A 216 12.83 18.94 3.23
C ILE A 216 12.07 17.64 3.49
N THR A 217 11.94 16.79 2.46
CA THR A 217 11.18 15.54 2.56
C THR A 217 11.89 14.48 3.43
N SER A 218 13.21 14.46 3.49
CA SER A 218 13.99 13.56 4.34
C SER A 218 14.28 14.11 5.74
N LEU A 219 13.80 15.31 6.09
CA LEU A 219 14.11 15.95 7.37
C LEU A 219 13.78 15.07 8.59
N PRO A 220 12.63 14.36 8.66
CA PRO A 220 12.34 13.49 9.81
C PRO A 220 13.34 12.34 9.94
N LEU A 221 13.79 11.75 8.83
CA LEU A 221 14.81 10.69 8.82
C LEU A 221 16.15 11.22 9.31
N LEU A 222 16.58 12.38 8.82
CA LEU A 222 17.86 12.98 9.22
C LEU A 222 17.88 13.29 10.72
N LEU A 223 16.78 13.85 11.25
CA LEU A 223 16.64 14.11 12.68
C LEU A 223 16.61 12.82 13.50
N PHE A 224 15.93 11.78 13.02
CA PHE A 224 15.90 10.47 13.67
C PHE A 224 17.31 9.86 13.74
N GLU A 225 18.01 9.79 12.61
CA GLU A 225 19.34 9.20 12.53
C GLU A 225 20.36 9.88 13.43
N VAL A 226 20.36 11.23 13.47
CA VAL A 226 21.26 11.98 14.35
C VAL A 226 20.96 11.71 15.83
N ARG A 227 19.68 11.61 16.22
CA ARG A 227 19.27 11.34 17.61
C ARG A 227 19.56 9.91 18.06
N HIS A 228 19.56 8.95 17.14
CA HIS A 228 19.66 7.51 17.46
C HIS A 228 20.97 6.89 16.93
N GLY A 229 22.01 7.69 16.74
CA GLY A 229 23.35 7.20 16.38
C GLY A 229 23.38 6.40 15.07
N PHE A 230 22.59 6.83 14.07
CA PHE A 230 22.45 6.21 12.75
C PHE A 230 21.96 4.75 12.78
N GLN A 231 21.06 4.43 13.72
CA GLN A 231 20.54 3.08 13.92
C GLN A 231 19.92 2.50 12.63
N GLN A 232 19.09 3.27 11.92
CA GLN A 232 18.42 2.77 10.74
C GLN A 232 19.40 2.58 9.57
N THR A 233 20.37 3.48 9.38
CA THR A 233 21.44 3.28 8.39
C THR A 233 22.23 2.00 8.68
N LYS A 234 22.60 1.77 9.95
CA LYS A 234 23.28 0.54 10.37
C LYS A 234 22.44 -0.70 10.11
N ALA A 235 21.15 -0.67 10.40
CA ALA A 235 20.23 -1.78 10.15
C ALA A 235 20.06 -2.08 8.65
N ILE A 236 19.96 -1.05 7.80
CA ILE A 236 19.91 -1.21 6.34
C ILE A 236 21.20 -1.84 5.83
N PHE A 237 22.36 -1.32 6.28
CA PHE A 237 23.66 -1.87 5.88
C PHE A 237 23.78 -3.34 6.28
N TYR A 238 23.49 -3.66 7.54
CA TYR A 238 23.49 -5.04 8.05
C TYR A 238 22.57 -5.95 7.25
N SER A 239 21.34 -5.50 6.93
CA SER A 239 20.39 -6.27 6.13
C SER A 239 20.87 -6.57 4.71
N LEU A 240 21.70 -5.72 4.13
CA LEU A 240 22.26 -5.91 2.79
C LEU A 240 23.54 -6.75 2.79
N THR A 241 24.34 -6.69 3.85
CA THR A 241 25.65 -7.36 3.92
C THR A 241 25.62 -8.71 4.62
N THR A 242 24.61 -8.96 5.45
CA THR A 242 24.51 -10.18 6.24
C THR A 242 23.38 -11.06 5.70
N PRO A 243 23.67 -12.35 5.38
CA PRO A 243 22.63 -13.29 4.98
C PRO A 243 21.53 -13.36 6.04
N GLN A 244 20.28 -13.18 5.64
CA GLN A 244 19.14 -13.34 6.52
C GLN A 244 18.72 -14.82 6.52
N SER A 245 18.40 -15.36 7.70
CA SER A 245 18.13 -16.79 7.95
C SER A 245 16.86 -17.34 7.29
N ASP A 246 16.10 -16.51 6.56
CA ASP A 246 14.78 -16.84 6.04
C ASP A 246 14.79 -17.47 4.64
N THR A 247 15.93 -17.71 4.00
CA THR A 247 15.94 -18.25 2.62
C THR A 247 15.89 -19.76 2.56
N ILE A 248 14.72 -20.27 2.19
CA ILE A 248 14.52 -21.65 1.69
C ILE A 248 15.04 -21.78 0.24
N PHE A 249 15.05 -20.68 -0.53
CA PHE A 249 15.39 -20.67 -1.96
C PHE A 249 16.71 -19.92 -2.23
N SER A 250 17.54 -20.47 -3.13
CA SER A 250 18.80 -19.84 -3.55
C SER A 250 18.99 -19.89 -5.07
N GLY A 251 19.82 -18.98 -5.61
CA GLY A 251 20.20 -18.96 -7.03
C GLY A 251 19.02 -18.93 -8.00
N TYR A 252 18.92 -19.94 -8.86
CA TYR A 252 17.93 -20.02 -9.94
C TYR A 252 16.48 -20.13 -9.42
N GLU A 253 16.24 -20.87 -8.32
CA GLU A 253 14.89 -21.00 -7.74
C GLU A 253 14.35 -19.64 -7.29
N LYS A 254 15.24 -18.78 -6.76
CA LYS A 254 14.87 -17.43 -6.36
C LYS A 254 14.54 -16.56 -7.56
N PHE A 255 15.32 -16.67 -8.63
CA PHE A 255 15.01 -16.01 -9.90
C PHE A 255 13.64 -16.44 -10.46
N GLN A 256 13.34 -17.75 -10.45
CA GLN A 256 12.04 -18.28 -10.85
C GLN A 256 10.91 -17.73 -9.98
N ARG A 257 11.11 -17.67 -8.65
CA ARG A 257 10.15 -17.10 -7.71
C ARG A 257 9.88 -15.62 -8.00
N VAL A 258 10.91 -14.81 -8.25
CA VAL A 258 10.75 -13.39 -8.58
C VAL A 258 10.00 -13.21 -9.89
N CYS A 259 10.35 -13.99 -10.93
CA CYS A 259 9.63 -13.99 -12.20
C CYS A 259 8.17 -14.41 -12.04
N PHE A 260 7.90 -15.43 -11.22
CA PHE A 260 6.55 -15.87 -10.89
C PHE A 260 5.74 -14.78 -10.18
N LEU A 261 6.33 -14.07 -9.20
CA LEU A 261 5.64 -13.00 -8.49
C LEU A 261 5.36 -11.79 -9.39
N MET A 262 6.31 -11.41 -10.25
CA MET A 262 6.08 -10.40 -11.28
C MET A 262 4.93 -10.84 -12.20
N SER A 263 4.92 -12.11 -12.59
CA SER A 263 3.89 -12.68 -13.45
C SER A 263 2.51 -12.66 -12.79
N LYS A 264 2.45 -12.97 -11.49
CA LYS A 264 1.24 -12.89 -10.67
C LYS A 264 0.73 -11.45 -10.57
N ASN A 265 1.60 -10.46 -10.42
CA ASN A 265 1.22 -9.05 -10.41
C ASN A 265 0.65 -8.59 -11.76
N ILE A 266 1.28 -8.96 -12.89
CA ILE A 266 0.76 -8.66 -14.23
C ILE A 266 -0.60 -9.35 -14.43
N HIS A 267 -0.69 -10.62 -14.06
CA HIS A 267 -1.93 -11.38 -14.16
C HIS A 267 -3.06 -10.77 -13.30
N GLY A 268 -2.77 -10.39 -12.07
CA GLY A 268 -3.70 -9.69 -11.18
C GLY A 268 -4.18 -8.38 -11.80
N LEU A 269 -3.24 -7.57 -12.31
CA LEU A 269 -3.51 -6.27 -12.92
C LEU A 269 -4.46 -6.37 -14.12
N PHE A 270 -4.30 -7.36 -15.00
CA PHE A 270 -5.05 -7.41 -16.26
C PHE A 270 -6.17 -8.44 -16.32
N MET A 271 -6.07 -9.53 -15.57
CA MET A 271 -7.00 -10.67 -15.66
C MET A 271 -7.77 -10.94 -14.35
N GLY A 272 -7.52 -10.21 -13.26
CA GLY A 272 -8.27 -10.37 -12.01
C GLY A 272 -8.23 -11.80 -11.44
N THR A 273 -7.12 -12.52 -11.63
CA THR A 273 -6.96 -13.94 -11.26
C THR A 273 -7.91 -14.92 -11.99
N PHE A 274 -8.16 -14.68 -13.28
CA PHE A 274 -8.84 -15.62 -14.17
C PHE A 274 -8.14 -17.00 -14.20
N PRO A 275 -8.84 -18.11 -13.86
CA PRO A 275 -8.18 -19.39 -13.54
C PRO A 275 -7.68 -20.17 -14.77
N TRP A 276 -8.13 -19.84 -15.98
CA TRP A 276 -7.84 -20.65 -17.17
C TRP A 276 -6.52 -20.26 -17.86
N PHE A 277 -5.91 -19.14 -17.47
CA PHE A 277 -4.59 -18.74 -17.95
C PHE A 277 -3.60 -18.80 -16.79
N SER A 278 -2.46 -19.44 -17.00
CA SER A 278 -1.37 -19.39 -16.03
C SER A 278 -0.78 -17.98 -15.98
N PHE A 279 -0.17 -17.62 -14.84
CA PHE A 279 0.41 -16.29 -14.64
C PHE A 279 1.54 -16.01 -15.64
N GLU A 280 2.32 -17.04 -15.95
CA GLU A 280 3.44 -17.01 -16.89
C GLU A 280 2.96 -16.73 -18.31
N ASN A 281 1.85 -17.37 -18.74
CA ASN A 281 1.29 -17.16 -20.08
C ASN A 281 0.89 -15.71 -20.31
N VAL A 282 0.27 -15.06 -19.31
CA VAL A 282 -0.07 -13.64 -19.40
C VAL A 282 1.20 -12.79 -19.50
N SER A 283 2.25 -13.13 -18.76
CA SER A 283 3.52 -12.40 -18.81
C SER A 283 4.21 -12.54 -20.16
N ILE A 284 4.17 -13.73 -20.78
CA ILE A 284 4.67 -13.96 -22.14
C ILE A 284 3.91 -13.10 -23.16
N ILE A 285 2.57 -12.97 -23.03
CA ILE A 285 1.78 -12.07 -23.89
C ILE A 285 2.24 -10.63 -23.72
N PHE A 286 2.47 -10.17 -22.49
CA PHE A 286 2.95 -8.81 -22.22
C PHE A 286 4.36 -8.55 -22.73
N LEU A 287 5.25 -9.54 -22.65
CA LEU A 287 6.57 -9.48 -23.28
C LEU A 287 6.45 -9.44 -24.80
N ALA A 288 5.56 -10.22 -25.42
CA ALA A 288 5.30 -10.18 -26.85
C ALA A 288 4.73 -8.82 -27.30
N ILE A 289 3.85 -8.20 -26.51
CA ILE A 289 3.36 -6.84 -26.75
C ILE A 289 4.53 -5.85 -26.67
N LEU A 290 5.37 -5.93 -25.64
CA LEU A 290 6.53 -5.06 -25.49
C LEU A 290 7.49 -5.21 -26.69
N ILE A 291 7.79 -6.44 -27.11
CA ILE A 291 8.60 -6.75 -28.30
C ILE A 291 7.95 -6.19 -29.57
N PHE A 292 6.64 -6.33 -29.73
CA PHE A 292 5.92 -5.73 -30.86
C PHE A 292 6.10 -4.20 -30.89
N LEU A 293 5.97 -3.52 -29.75
CA LEU A 293 6.18 -2.07 -29.65
C LEU A 293 7.64 -1.67 -29.97
N ILE A 294 8.61 -2.51 -29.60
CA ILE A 294 10.03 -2.37 -29.96
C ILE A 294 10.21 -2.47 -31.48
N VAL A 295 9.75 -3.57 -32.09
CA VAL A 295 9.96 -3.86 -33.52
C VAL A 295 9.28 -2.82 -34.40
N LYS A 296 8.09 -2.35 -34.02
CA LYS A 296 7.35 -1.31 -34.75
C LYS A 296 7.81 0.11 -34.43
N LYS A 297 8.80 0.29 -33.54
CA LYS A 297 9.37 1.60 -33.16
C LYS A 297 8.30 2.61 -32.73
N ILE A 298 7.29 2.14 -32.00
CA ILE A 298 6.16 2.96 -31.56
C ILE A 298 6.56 3.89 -30.42
N ILE A 299 7.48 3.45 -29.56
CA ILE A 299 8.00 4.18 -28.41
C ILE A 299 9.42 4.71 -28.75
N ASP A 300 9.75 5.90 -28.26
CA ASP A 300 11.14 6.41 -28.31
C ASP A 300 12.11 5.37 -27.73
N ARG A 301 13.18 5.07 -28.46
CA ARG A 301 14.12 3.99 -28.10
C ARG A 301 14.75 4.19 -26.72
N ARG A 302 14.97 5.44 -26.28
CA ARG A 302 15.55 5.74 -24.96
C ARG A 302 14.55 5.42 -23.87
N LEU A 303 13.30 5.86 -24.03
CA LEU A 303 12.24 5.56 -23.06
C LEU A 303 11.98 4.04 -22.94
N LEU A 304 12.00 3.35 -24.07
CA LEU A 304 11.85 1.90 -24.14
C LEU A 304 13.01 1.16 -23.46
N PHE A 305 14.25 1.60 -23.71
CA PHE A 305 15.42 1.07 -23.02
C PHE A 305 15.29 1.27 -21.49
N LEU A 306 14.90 2.46 -21.04
CA LEU A 306 14.68 2.74 -19.61
C LEU A 306 13.60 1.84 -19.01
N ALA A 307 12.49 1.58 -19.72
CA ALA A 307 11.42 0.70 -19.27
C ALA A 307 11.90 -0.77 -19.10
N VAL A 308 12.71 -1.27 -20.04
CA VAL A 308 13.29 -2.62 -19.96
C VAL A 308 14.27 -2.71 -18.80
N ILE A 309 15.18 -1.74 -18.67
CA ILE A 309 16.15 -1.71 -17.57
C ILE A 309 15.44 -1.60 -16.21
N TRP A 310 14.35 -0.82 -16.11
CA TRP A 310 13.53 -0.74 -14.89
C TRP A 310 13.04 -2.13 -14.45
N ILE A 311 12.41 -2.89 -15.35
CA ILE A 311 11.92 -4.25 -15.04
C ILE A 311 13.08 -5.16 -14.64
N LEU A 312 14.17 -5.13 -15.41
CA LEU A 312 15.33 -5.98 -15.17
C LEU A 312 15.99 -5.70 -13.82
N ILE A 313 16.12 -4.44 -13.39
CA ILE A 313 16.71 -4.10 -12.09
C ILE A 313 15.92 -4.75 -10.94
N TYR A 314 14.59 -4.72 -10.99
CA TYR A 314 13.77 -5.38 -9.95
C TYR A 314 14.00 -6.89 -9.95
N ILE A 315 14.02 -7.51 -11.13
CA ILE A 315 14.26 -8.95 -11.26
C ILE A 315 15.64 -9.32 -10.71
N PHE A 316 16.70 -8.66 -11.18
CA PHE A 316 18.07 -8.95 -10.77
C PHE A 316 18.28 -8.71 -9.28
N PHE A 317 17.85 -7.55 -8.76
CA PHE A 317 18.03 -7.22 -7.35
C PHE A 317 17.35 -8.23 -6.44
N PHE A 318 16.06 -8.53 -6.64
CA PHE A 318 15.34 -9.47 -5.77
C PHE A 318 15.72 -10.93 -6.00
N SER A 319 16.31 -11.28 -7.15
CA SER A 319 16.88 -12.61 -7.39
C SER A 319 18.17 -12.83 -6.60
N SER A 320 18.93 -11.75 -6.33
CA SER A 320 20.21 -11.81 -5.61
C SER A 320 20.11 -11.41 -4.14
N TYR A 321 19.08 -10.66 -3.74
CA TYR A 321 18.88 -10.20 -2.36
C TYR A 321 18.74 -11.38 -1.40
N SER A 322 19.15 -11.27 -0.14
CA SER A 322 19.17 -12.39 0.81
C SER A 322 17.82 -12.67 1.48
N LYS A 323 16.82 -11.78 1.43
CA LYS A 323 15.50 -12.00 2.05
C LYS A 323 14.47 -12.60 1.09
N ILE A 324 13.45 -13.30 1.58
CA ILE A 324 12.28 -13.67 0.78
C ILE A 324 11.57 -12.38 0.33
N VAL A 325 11.35 -12.26 -0.98
CA VAL A 325 10.64 -11.12 -1.57
C VAL A 325 9.13 -11.32 -1.46
N SER A 326 8.44 -10.27 -1.00
CA SER A 326 6.98 -10.15 -1.06
C SER A 326 6.52 -9.47 -2.35
N GLU A 327 5.34 -9.82 -2.82
CA GLU A 327 4.76 -9.34 -4.09
C GLU A 327 4.71 -7.82 -4.23
N TYR A 328 4.39 -7.12 -3.15
CA TYR A 328 4.24 -5.66 -3.16
C TYR A 328 5.56 -4.92 -3.45
N TYR A 329 6.72 -5.54 -3.20
CA TYR A 329 8.01 -4.92 -3.53
C TYR A 329 8.21 -4.78 -5.05
N LEU A 330 7.50 -5.55 -5.87
CA LEU A 330 7.57 -5.47 -7.33
C LEU A 330 6.61 -4.44 -7.92
N ASN A 331 5.72 -3.85 -7.11
CA ASN A 331 4.68 -2.93 -7.58
C ASN A 331 5.24 -1.64 -8.19
N GLY A 332 6.48 -1.29 -7.84
CA GLY A 332 7.17 -0.15 -8.43
C GLY A 332 7.36 -0.27 -9.95
N ALA A 333 7.41 -1.50 -10.50
CA ALA A 333 7.51 -1.76 -11.94
C ALA A 333 6.15 -1.83 -12.65
N THR A 334 5.04 -1.93 -11.92
CA THR A 334 3.68 -2.12 -12.47
C THR A 334 3.26 -1.01 -13.43
N ILE A 335 3.75 0.22 -13.24
CA ILE A 335 3.45 1.34 -14.13
C ILE A 335 3.90 1.09 -15.58
N ILE A 336 4.99 0.34 -15.77
CA ILE A 336 5.52 0.01 -17.10
C ILE A 336 4.56 -0.90 -17.85
N TRP A 337 3.92 -1.84 -17.14
CA TRP A 337 2.93 -2.73 -17.74
C TRP A 337 1.64 -1.99 -18.08
N ILE A 338 1.17 -1.09 -17.21
CA ILE A 338 0.03 -0.20 -17.51
C ILE A 338 0.32 0.64 -18.75
N LEU A 339 1.52 1.23 -18.83
CA LEU A 339 1.93 2.03 -20.00
C LEU A 339 1.96 1.20 -21.28
N THR A 340 2.61 0.03 -21.24
CA THR A 340 2.75 -0.90 -22.36
C THR A 340 1.39 -1.28 -22.92
N PHE A 341 0.46 -1.67 -22.05
CA PHE A 341 -0.90 -2.02 -22.47
C PHE A 341 -1.67 -0.83 -23.03
N SER A 342 -1.53 0.34 -22.40
CA SER A 342 -2.21 1.57 -22.84
C SER A 342 -1.81 1.96 -24.26
N ILE A 343 -0.52 1.91 -24.56
CA ILE A 343 0.01 2.20 -25.91
C ILE A 343 -0.48 1.13 -26.90
N PHE A 344 -0.41 -0.16 -26.54
CA PHE A 344 -0.86 -1.24 -27.40
C PHE A 344 -2.33 -1.09 -27.80
N ILE A 345 -3.22 -0.88 -26.83
CA ILE A 345 -4.65 -0.66 -27.08
C ILE A 345 -4.88 0.55 -27.97
N TRP A 346 -4.17 1.65 -27.73
CA TRP A 346 -4.28 2.82 -28.59
C TRP A 346 -3.91 2.53 -30.06
N GLN A 347 -2.88 1.70 -30.29
CA GLN A 347 -2.49 1.31 -31.65
C GLN A 347 -3.56 0.50 -32.37
N LEU A 348 -4.33 -0.31 -31.64
CA LEU A 348 -5.50 -1.00 -32.17
C LEU A 348 -6.64 -0.03 -32.46
N LEU A 349 -6.97 0.84 -31.49
CA LEU A 349 -8.12 1.74 -31.58
C LEU A 349 -7.99 2.81 -32.67
N LYS A 350 -6.77 3.25 -32.99
CA LYS A 350 -6.55 4.26 -34.03
C LYS A 350 -6.62 3.72 -35.46
N ARG A 351 -6.60 2.39 -35.65
CA ARG A 351 -6.65 1.73 -36.97
C ARG A 351 -8.06 1.20 -37.21
N ASN A 352 -8.75 1.72 -38.24
CA ASN A 352 -10.16 1.40 -38.49
C ASN A 352 -10.42 -0.11 -38.64
N GLU A 353 -9.55 -0.83 -39.35
CA GLU A 353 -9.69 -2.27 -39.63
C GLU A 353 -9.72 -3.14 -38.36
N ILE A 354 -8.96 -2.77 -37.34
CA ILE A 354 -8.78 -3.57 -36.10
C ILE A 354 -9.31 -2.85 -34.85
N ARG A 355 -9.98 -1.71 -35.02
CA ARG A 355 -10.52 -0.91 -33.91
C ARG A 355 -11.51 -1.72 -33.08
N HIS A 356 -12.36 -2.52 -33.72
CA HIS A 356 -13.33 -3.38 -33.04
C HIS A 356 -12.65 -4.37 -32.09
N PHE A 357 -11.48 -4.91 -32.47
CA PHE A 357 -10.69 -5.79 -31.62
C PHE A 357 -10.16 -5.05 -30.38
N GLY A 358 -9.66 -3.82 -30.53
CA GLY A 358 -9.24 -2.98 -29.40
C GLY A 358 -10.39 -2.65 -28.44
N VAL A 359 -11.58 -2.35 -28.96
CA VAL A 359 -12.80 -2.12 -28.15
C VAL A 359 -13.22 -3.40 -27.43
N MET A 360 -13.18 -4.55 -28.11
CA MET A 360 -13.49 -5.84 -27.52
C MET A 360 -12.56 -6.16 -26.35
N ILE A 361 -11.24 -5.97 -26.51
CA ILE A 361 -10.26 -6.20 -25.43
C ILE A 361 -10.55 -5.31 -24.21
N LEU A 362 -10.79 -4.01 -24.41
CA LEU A 362 -11.12 -3.10 -23.30
C LEU A 362 -12.44 -3.46 -22.62
N SER A 363 -13.44 -3.90 -23.39
CA SER A 363 -14.75 -4.30 -22.87
C SER A 363 -14.62 -5.57 -22.03
N LEU A 364 -13.90 -6.58 -22.53
CA LEU A 364 -13.61 -7.81 -21.78
C LEU A 364 -12.81 -7.50 -20.52
N PHE A 365 -11.77 -6.68 -20.61
CA PHE A 365 -11.00 -6.24 -19.45
C PHE A 365 -11.89 -5.58 -18.38
N PHE A 366 -12.81 -4.69 -18.78
CA PHE A 366 -13.76 -4.07 -17.87
C PHE A 366 -14.72 -5.09 -17.23
N ILE A 367 -15.33 -5.95 -18.05
CA ILE A 367 -16.28 -6.97 -17.60
C ILE A 367 -15.62 -7.95 -16.62
N PHE A 368 -14.42 -8.45 -16.93
CA PHE A 368 -13.72 -9.40 -16.07
C PHE A 368 -13.32 -8.78 -14.74
N ASN A 369 -12.80 -7.55 -14.74
CA ASN A 369 -12.40 -6.90 -13.49
C ASN A 369 -13.61 -6.52 -12.62
N LEU A 370 -14.72 -6.09 -13.22
CA LEU A 370 -15.96 -5.87 -12.47
C LEU A 370 -16.54 -7.17 -11.92
N ASN A 371 -16.62 -8.21 -12.75
CA ASN A 371 -17.10 -9.52 -12.30
C ASN A 371 -16.27 -10.02 -11.12
N LYS A 372 -14.93 -9.92 -11.23
CA LYS A 372 -14.04 -10.29 -10.13
C LYS A 372 -14.26 -9.46 -8.88
N PHE A 373 -14.43 -8.14 -9.01
CA PHE A 373 -14.67 -7.25 -7.88
C PHE A 373 -15.92 -7.63 -7.09
N PHE A 374 -17.03 -7.88 -7.81
CA PHE A 374 -18.29 -8.25 -7.19
C PHE A 374 -18.37 -9.71 -6.73
N SER A 375 -17.62 -10.62 -7.37
CA SER A 375 -17.55 -12.03 -6.98
C SER A 375 -16.51 -12.31 -5.89
N TYR A 376 -15.65 -11.35 -5.55
CA TYR A 376 -14.63 -11.53 -4.52
C TYR A 376 -15.28 -11.49 -3.13
N ASN A 377 -15.05 -12.55 -2.36
CA ASN A 377 -15.61 -12.70 -1.02
C ASN A 377 -15.10 -11.59 -0.09
N LEU A 378 -16.01 -11.12 0.75
CA LEU A 378 -15.67 -10.18 1.81
C LEU A 378 -14.81 -10.88 2.86
N ASN A 379 -13.83 -10.15 3.42
CA ASN A 379 -13.06 -10.65 4.55
C ASN A 379 -13.90 -10.49 5.82
N GLU A 380 -14.24 -11.61 6.45
CA GLU A 380 -15.06 -11.63 7.66
C GLU A 380 -14.26 -11.47 8.97
N SER A 381 -13.08 -10.85 8.91
CA SER A 381 -12.21 -10.58 10.07
C SER A 381 -11.59 -9.17 10.04
N GLY A 382 -12.18 -8.27 9.25
CA GLY A 382 -11.71 -6.91 9.04
C GLY A 382 -12.23 -5.93 10.09
N TYR A 383 -12.38 -4.67 9.67
CA TYR A 383 -12.75 -3.55 10.53
C TYR A 383 -14.04 -3.79 11.33
N ILE A 384 -15.11 -4.21 10.67
CA ILE A 384 -16.42 -4.40 11.32
C ILE A 384 -16.31 -5.47 12.40
N GLN A 385 -15.78 -6.64 12.08
CA GLN A 385 -15.78 -7.77 13.02
C GLN A 385 -14.89 -7.51 14.23
N ARG A 386 -13.72 -6.90 14.03
CA ARG A 386 -12.82 -6.54 15.13
C ARG A 386 -13.43 -5.48 16.04
N LYS A 387 -14.06 -4.45 15.47
CA LYS A 387 -14.76 -3.42 16.24
C LYS A 387 -15.96 -3.98 16.99
N ASP A 388 -16.74 -4.86 16.37
CA ASP A 388 -17.89 -5.52 17.00
C ASP A 388 -17.49 -6.41 18.17
N ILE A 389 -16.38 -7.16 18.06
CA ILE A 389 -15.85 -7.99 19.15
C ILE A 389 -15.46 -7.13 20.35
N VAL A 390 -14.76 -6.00 20.12
CA VAL A 390 -14.39 -5.09 21.21
C VAL A 390 -15.63 -4.44 21.84
N SER A 391 -16.59 -4.02 21.02
CA SER A 391 -17.87 -3.48 21.49
C SER A 391 -18.66 -4.49 22.31
N GLU A 392 -18.63 -5.77 21.92
CA GLU A 392 -19.26 -6.88 22.64
C GLU A 392 -18.63 -7.09 24.02
N ILE A 393 -17.29 -7.09 24.10
CA ILE A 393 -16.58 -7.18 25.38
C ILE A 393 -16.97 -6.01 26.29
N LYS A 394 -17.01 -4.78 25.76
CA LYS A 394 -17.40 -3.59 26.52
C LYS A 394 -18.83 -3.68 27.05
N ARG A 395 -19.77 -4.11 26.20
CA ARG A 395 -21.19 -4.30 26.57
C ARG A 395 -21.31 -5.32 27.70
N ASN A 396 -20.76 -6.52 27.52
CA ASN A 396 -20.86 -7.60 28.51
C ASN A 396 -20.20 -7.20 29.84
N SER A 397 -19.02 -6.59 29.79
CA SER A 397 -18.32 -6.07 30.97
C SER A 397 -19.16 -5.05 31.74
N LYS A 398 -19.81 -4.11 31.04
CA LYS A 398 -20.69 -3.10 31.66
C LYS A 398 -21.92 -3.72 32.29
N ASP A 399 -22.58 -4.67 31.63
CA ASP A 399 -23.77 -5.35 32.14
C ASP A 399 -23.46 -6.15 33.42
N ARG A 400 -22.22 -6.61 33.57
CA ARG A 400 -21.72 -7.29 34.79
C ARG A 400 -21.20 -6.32 35.85
N GLY A 401 -21.01 -5.05 35.51
CA GLY A 401 -20.46 -4.03 36.41
C GLY A 401 -18.97 -4.22 36.70
N TYR A 402 -18.20 -4.73 35.74
CA TYR A 402 -16.74 -4.83 35.84
C TYR A 402 -16.07 -3.49 35.50
N SER A 403 -15.10 -3.06 36.31
CA SER A 403 -14.36 -1.81 36.12
C SER A 403 -13.25 -1.92 35.07
N CYS A 404 -12.67 -3.10 34.89
CA CYS A 404 -11.71 -3.43 33.85
C CYS A 404 -11.91 -4.86 33.32
N VAL A 405 -11.17 -5.20 32.27
CA VAL A 405 -11.16 -6.55 31.68
C VAL A 405 -9.73 -6.99 31.36
N SER A 406 -9.57 -8.28 31.10
CA SER A 406 -8.37 -8.83 30.48
C SER A 406 -8.73 -9.51 29.17
N VAL A 407 -7.76 -9.60 28.26
CA VAL A 407 -7.96 -10.21 26.94
C VAL A 407 -6.86 -11.22 26.67
N SER A 408 -7.27 -12.44 26.33
CA SER A 408 -6.39 -13.52 25.85
C SER A 408 -6.75 -13.89 24.41
N TYR A 409 -5.90 -14.68 23.76
CA TYR A 409 -6.08 -15.05 22.35
C TYR A 409 -5.84 -16.54 22.13
N ILE A 410 -6.72 -17.18 21.38
CA ILE A 410 -6.50 -18.50 20.78
C ILE A 410 -6.33 -18.28 19.28
N THR A 411 -5.06 -18.21 18.85
CA THR A 411 -4.74 -17.80 17.49
C THR A 411 -3.36 -18.25 17.05
N ASP A 412 -3.15 -18.35 15.73
CA ASP A 412 -1.81 -18.48 15.16
C ASP A 412 -1.01 -17.16 15.37
N PRO A 413 0.33 -17.21 15.40
CA PRO A 413 1.17 -16.03 15.60
C PRO A 413 0.85 -14.88 14.63
N GLY A 414 0.74 -13.65 15.16
CA GLY A 414 0.52 -12.42 14.39
C GLY A 414 -0.95 -11.99 14.23
N TYR A 415 -1.89 -12.88 14.51
CA TYR A 415 -3.33 -12.59 14.41
C TYR A 415 -3.96 -12.06 15.71
N ASN A 416 -3.20 -12.09 16.82
CA ASN A 416 -3.53 -11.46 18.11
C ASN A 416 -3.43 -9.92 18.08
N LEU A 417 -3.09 -9.33 16.94
CA LEU A 417 -2.92 -7.89 16.72
C LEU A 417 -4.19 -7.29 16.10
N GLY A 418 -4.39 -5.97 16.15
CA GLY A 418 -5.53 -5.30 15.51
C GLY A 418 -6.77 -5.13 16.38
N TYR A 419 -6.58 -4.90 17.67
CA TYR A 419 -7.65 -4.68 18.66
C TYR A 419 -7.36 -3.56 19.65
N ARG A 420 -6.07 -3.28 19.91
CA ARG A 420 -5.63 -2.41 21.01
C ARG A 420 -6.11 -0.97 20.86
N TYR A 421 -6.11 -0.46 19.63
CA TYR A 421 -6.63 0.88 19.36
C TYR A 421 -8.14 0.98 19.61
N PHE A 422 -8.92 -0.07 19.33
CA PHE A 422 -10.35 -0.09 19.64
C PHE A 422 -10.61 -0.15 21.14
N PHE A 423 -9.81 -0.87 21.93
CA PHE A 423 -9.91 -0.81 23.40
C PHE A 423 -9.70 0.61 23.92
N TRP A 424 -8.73 1.34 23.34
CA TRP A 424 -8.53 2.76 23.67
C TRP A 424 -9.73 3.62 23.24
N LEU A 425 -10.24 3.44 22.02
CA LEU A 425 -11.36 4.20 21.47
C LEU A 425 -12.65 4.03 22.29
N GLU A 426 -12.88 2.82 22.83
CA GLU A 426 -14.02 2.48 23.70
C GLU A 426 -13.78 2.83 25.19
N ASN A 427 -12.68 3.53 25.51
CA ASN A 427 -12.26 3.88 26.87
C ASN A 427 -12.29 2.67 27.82
N MET A 428 -11.63 1.59 27.41
CA MET A 428 -11.51 0.36 28.19
C MET A 428 -10.23 0.34 29.01
N GLN A 429 -10.35 -0.03 30.28
CA GLN A 429 -9.21 -0.44 31.09
C GLN A 429 -8.96 -1.92 30.82
N VAL A 430 -7.83 -2.23 30.19
CA VAL A 430 -7.41 -3.60 29.91
C VAL A 430 -6.16 -3.88 30.71
N ILE A 431 -6.19 -4.94 31.52
CA ILE A 431 -5.08 -5.34 32.39
C ILE A 431 -4.59 -6.74 31.97
N ASN A 432 -3.36 -7.06 32.34
CA ASN A 432 -2.77 -8.37 32.14
C ASN A 432 -3.71 -9.51 32.62
N PRO A 433 -3.89 -10.59 31.82
CA PRO A 433 -4.72 -11.75 32.19
C PRO A 433 -4.41 -12.40 33.54
N ASP A 434 -3.18 -12.30 34.04
CA ASP A 434 -2.78 -12.89 35.32
C ASP A 434 -3.21 -12.05 36.55
N SER A 435 -3.87 -10.90 36.34
CA SER A 435 -4.28 -9.96 37.39
C SER A 435 -5.48 -10.39 38.23
N GLY A 436 -6.23 -11.42 37.80
CA GLY A 436 -7.52 -11.78 38.39
C GLY A 436 -8.72 -11.03 37.81
N ALA A 437 -8.51 -10.12 36.84
CA ALA A 437 -9.60 -9.49 36.12
C ALA A 437 -10.32 -10.47 35.16
N PRO A 438 -11.57 -10.20 34.75
CA PRO A 438 -12.34 -11.09 33.88
C PRO A 438 -11.68 -11.22 32.51
N VAL A 439 -11.26 -12.45 32.15
CA VAL A 439 -10.53 -12.72 30.90
C VAL A 439 -11.49 -13.09 29.77
N TYR A 440 -11.55 -12.25 28.75
CA TYR A 440 -12.23 -12.55 27.49
C TYR A 440 -11.24 -13.15 26.51
N THR A 441 -11.59 -14.26 25.86
CA THR A 441 -10.69 -14.92 24.91
C THR A 441 -11.17 -14.70 23.49
N ILE A 442 -10.36 -14.03 22.68
CA ILE A 442 -10.63 -13.83 21.24
C ILE A 442 -10.06 -15.02 20.46
N VAL A 443 -10.87 -15.63 19.60
CA VAL A 443 -10.52 -16.82 18.83
C VAL A 443 -10.49 -16.49 17.34
N PHE A 444 -9.33 -16.68 16.70
CA PHE A 444 -9.18 -16.49 15.25
C PHE A 444 -8.01 -17.33 14.71
N PRO A 445 -8.13 -18.03 13.58
CA PRO A 445 -9.35 -18.26 12.80
C PRO A 445 -10.33 -19.15 13.55
N LEU A 446 -11.63 -18.86 13.42
CA LEU A 446 -12.67 -19.68 14.02
C LEU A 446 -12.77 -21.04 13.31
N LYS A 447 -12.30 -22.10 13.99
CA LYS A 447 -12.42 -23.49 13.56
C LYS A 447 -13.59 -24.16 14.29
N PRO A 448 -14.28 -25.17 13.69
CA PRO A 448 -15.43 -25.84 14.31
C PRO A 448 -15.16 -26.48 15.68
N ILE A 449 -13.89 -26.75 16.00
CA ILE A 449 -13.46 -27.33 17.29
C ILE A 449 -13.54 -26.34 18.46
N PHE A 450 -13.63 -25.04 18.20
CA PHE A 450 -13.68 -24.02 19.24
C PHE A 450 -15.13 -23.69 19.59
N VAL A 451 -15.52 -23.94 20.85
CA VAL A 451 -16.80 -23.51 21.40
C VAL A 451 -16.67 -22.06 21.86
N THR A 452 -17.53 -21.19 21.33
CA THR A 452 -17.50 -19.73 21.53
C THR A 452 -18.89 -19.24 21.93
N ASP A 453 -18.95 -18.19 22.73
CA ASP A 453 -20.21 -17.60 23.19
C ASP A 453 -20.81 -16.67 22.12
N VAL A 454 -19.95 -15.92 21.42
CA VAL A 454 -20.36 -14.99 20.36
C VAL A 454 -19.43 -15.12 19.16
N ASN A 455 -20.01 -15.10 17.95
CA ASN A 455 -19.27 -15.06 16.70
C ASN A 455 -19.59 -13.79 15.92
N LYS A 456 -18.55 -13.14 15.40
CA LYS A 456 -18.62 -11.97 14.52
C LYS A 456 -17.82 -12.29 13.26
N GLY A 457 -18.51 -12.80 12.24
CA GLY A 457 -17.86 -13.33 11.04
C GLY A 457 -16.93 -14.49 11.39
N ALA A 458 -15.67 -14.37 11.02
CA ALA A 458 -14.64 -15.39 11.27
C ALA A 458 -13.94 -15.25 12.64
N ILE A 459 -14.32 -14.28 13.48
CA ILE A 459 -13.76 -14.07 14.83
C ILE A 459 -14.77 -14.53 15.88
N GLY A 460 -14.31 -15.40 16.80
CA GLY A 460 -15.08 -15.85 17.94
C GLY A 460 -14.67 -15.16 19.24
N LEU A 461 -15.57 -15.15 20.22
CA LEU A 461 -15.35 -14.64 21.57
C LEU A 461 -15.83 -15.66 22.59
N ILE A 462 -14.97 -15.96 23.56
CA ILE A 462 -15.30 -16.75 24.76
C ILE A 462 -15.38 -15.79 25.94
N TYR A 463 -16.48 -15.83 26.67
CA TYR A 463 -16.69 -15.05 27.87
C TYR A 463 -15.93 -15.63 29.07
N PRO A 464 -15.57 -14.79 30.05
CA PRO A 464 -15.04 -15.28 31.32
C PRO A 464 -16.09 -16.14 32.03
N SER A 465 -15.63 -17.13 32.81
CA SER A 465 -16.50 -17.83 33.76
C SER A 465 -16.95 -16.86 34.85
N HIS A 466 -18.07 -16.16 34.63
CA HIS A 466 -18.52 -15.06 35.49
C HIS A 466 -18.70 -15.46 36.96
N LYS A 467 -18.99 -16.74 37.24
CA LYS A 467 -19.11 -17.27 38.61
C LYS A 467 -17.80 -17.19 39.40
N SER A 468 -16.67 -17.09 38.71
CA SER A 468 -15.33 -17.05 39.29
C SER A 468 -14.89 -15.64 39.70
N TYR A 469 -15.70 -14.61 39.45
CA TYR A 469 -15.32 -13.21 39.68
C TYR A 469 -16.33 -12.50 40.60
N THR A 470 -15.83 -11.86 41.66
CA THR A 470 -16.59 -10.95 42.53
C THR A 470 -16.31 -9.50 42.13
N LYS A 471 -17.25 -8.58 42.37
CA LYS A 471 -17.04 -7.16 42.04
C LYS A 471 -15.85 -6.56 42.77
N GLU A 472 -15.73 -6.84 44.06
CA GLU A 472 -14.62 -6.39 44.92
C GLU A 472 -13.27 -6.93 44.42
N GLY A 473 -13.20 -8.22 44.08
CA GLY A 473 -11.97 -8.82 43.54
C GLY A 473 -11.58 -8.21 42.19
N VAL A 474 -12.57 -7.91 41.34
CA VAL A 474 -12.31 -7.21 40.07
C VAL A 474 -11.80 -5.79 40.35
N GLU A 475 -12.42 -5.02 41.25
CA GLU A 475 -11.94 -3.68 41.59
C GLU A 475 -10.51 -3.68 42.12
N GLU A 476 -10.14 -4.66 42.95
CA GLU A 476 -8.76 -4.85 43.43
C GLU A 476 -7.80 -5.16 42.26
N SER A 477 -8.14 -6.13 41.39
CA SER A 477 -7.39 -6.43 40.18
C SER A 477 -7.26 -5.21 39.25
N CYS A 478 -8.27 -4.34 39.23
CA CYS A 478 -8.33 -3.14 38.39
C CYS A 478 -7.53 -1.94 38.93
N SER A 479 -6.86 -2.09 40.08
CA SER A 479 -5.95 -1.05 40.61
C SER A 479 -4.63 -0.93 39.83
N GLY A 480 -4.30 -1.92 38.99
CA GLY A 480 -3.09 -1.94 38.18
C GLY A 480 -3.11 -0.98 36.98
N GLU A 481 -1.93 -0.78 36.39
CA GLU A 481 -1.80 0.02 35.16
C GLU A 481 -2.59 -0.59 33.99
N ASN A 482 -3.12 0.28 33.12
CA ASN A 482 -3.79 -0.15 31.91
C ASN A 482 -2.75 -0.69 30.91
N SER A 483 -2.56 -2.01 30.90
CA SER A 483 -1.66 -2.74 30.00
C SER A 483 -1.87 -2.37 28.53
N ASN A 484 -3.09 -2.01 28.10
CA ASN A 484 -3.30 -1.53 26.72
C ASN A 484 -2.54 -0.23 26.41
N LEU A 485 -2.26 0.61 27.41
CA LEU A 485 -1.52 1.86 27.28
C LEU A 485 -0.02 1.71 27.58
N THR A 486 0.35 0.80 28.48
CA THR A 486 1.72 0.68 29.01
C THR A 486 2.54 -0.40 28.33
N ASP A 487 1.94 -1.52 27.92
CA ASP A 487 2.66 -2.61 27.28
C ASP A 487 3.20 -2.19 25.90
N PRO A 488 4.39 -2.67 25.50
CA PRO A 488 4.95 -2.38 24.19
C PRO A 488 4.01 -2.82 23.07
N LEU A 489 3.97 -2.04 22.00
CA LEU A 489 3.24 -2.36 20.77
C LEU A 489 4.23 -2.94 19.78
N PHE A 490 4.01 -4.17 19.32
CA PHE A 490 4.87 -4.78 18.29
C PHE A 490 4.95 -3.86 17.06
N GLY A 491 6.15 -3.65 16.52
CA GLY A 491 6.38 -2.75 15.39
C GLY A 491 6.30 -1.25 15.72
N PHE A 492 6.09 -0.88 16.99
CA PHE A 492 6.05 0.50 17.47
C PHE A 492 7.00 0.70 18.65
N THR A 493 7.92 1.66 18.53
CA THR A 493 8.65 2.19 19.67
C THR A 493 7.95 3.45 20.17
N LYS A 494 7.92 3.62 21.50
CA LYS A 494 7.56 4.90 22.14
C LYS A 494 8.80 5.74 22.33
#